data_AF-A0A7M5UIG7-F1
#
_entry.id   AF-A0A7M5UIG7-F1
#
_cell.length_a   1.000
_cell.length_b   1.000
_cell.length_c   1.000
_cell.angle_alpha   90.00
_cell.angle_beta   90.00
_cell.angle_gamma   90.00
#
_symmetry.space_group_name_H-M   'P 1'
#
loop_
_entity.id
_entity.type
_entity.pdbx_description
1 polymer ?
#
loop_
_entity_poly.entity_id
_entity_poly.type
_entity_poly.pdbx_seq_one_letter_code
_entity_poly.pdbx_strand_id
1 'polypeptide(L)'
;MCRHLVVYILLVLASLYRSTHSAGTTPGIKEVFIGRCWQYQSISEHNKLPELKVNINCTKLWLAFYDSFAFKDPCTVGVDDYKTFFDMLHTSRKIKNALFWSGLHDLVTDFTFINDDYIVLEDTLTGYLLNNLNWCGGTDADGLNSTSCSKTCNVMTPAWTLASSEVRVR
;
A
#
# COMPACT_ATOMS: atom_id res chain seq x y z
N MET A 1 36.95 -22.93 -19.04
CA MET A 1 35.55 -23.15 -19.49
C MET A 1 34.55 -23.18 -18.34
N CYS A 2 34.78 -23.96 -17.28
CA CYS A 2 33.84 -24.09 -16.14
C CYS A 2 33.54 -22.76 -15.39
N ARG A 3 34.54 -21.89 -15.20
CA ARG A 3 34.36 -20.62 -14.47
C ARG A 3 33.43 -19.62 -15.17
N HIS A 4 33.45 -19.55 -16.50
CA HIS A 4 32.56 -18.67 -17.27
C HIS A 4 31.12 -19.20 -17.32
N LEU A 5 30.96 -20.53 -17.38
CA LEU A 5 29.64 -21.18 -17.33
C LEU A 5 28.96 -20.94 -15.97
N VAL A 6 29.69 -21.06 -14.86
CA VAL A 6 29.15 -20.79 -13.51
C VAL A 6 28.72 -19.33 -13.36
N VAL A 7 29.53 -18.37 -13.83
CA VAL A 7 29.16 -16.95 -13.79
C VAL A 7 27.89 -16.69 -14.61
N TYR A 8 27.79 -17.28 -15.82
CA TYR A 8 26.61 -17.12 -16.65
C TYR A 8 25.35 -17.68 -15.97
N ILE A 9 25.43 -18.87 -15.36
CA ILE A 9 24.32 -19.46 -14.62
C ILE A 9 23.89 -18.56 -13.45
N LEU A 10 24.82 -18.04 -12.66
CA LEU A 10 24.51 -17.13 -11.54
C LEU A 10 23.83 -15.83 -12.01
N LEU A 11 24.28 -15.26 -13.14
CA LEU A 11 23.66 -14.07 -13.72
C LEU A 11 22.23 -14.35 -14.19
N VAL A 12 21.99 -15.49 -14.85
CA VAL A 12 20.65 -15.91 -15.28
C VAL A 12 19.74 -16.10 -14.06
N LEU A 13 20.18 -16.82 -13.03
CA LEU A 13 19.39 -17.03 -11.80
C LEU A 13 19.09 -15.71 -11.08
N ALA A 14 20.07 -14.80 -10.96
CA ALA A 14 19.87 -13.50 -10.36
C ALA A 14 18.88 -12.63 -11.16
N SER A 15 18.93 -12.71 -12.50
CA SER A 15 18.00 -12.00 -13.36
C SER A 15 16.57 -12.53 -13.19
N LEU A 16 16.38 -13.85 -13.19
CA LEU A 16 15.08 -14.50 -12.97
C LEU A 16 14.50 -14.16 -11.59
N TYR A 17 15.34 -14.16 -10.55
CA TYR A 17 14.94 -13.76 -9.21
C TYR A 17 14.47 -12.30 -9.17
N ARG A 18 15.23 -11.36 -9.76
CA ARG A 18 14.85 -9.94 -9.84
C ARG A 18 13.61 -9.68 -10.70
N SER A 19 13.34 -10.51 -11.70
CA SER A 19 12.12 -10.43 -12.51
C SER A 19 10.87 -10.83 -11.73
N THR A 20 11.02 -11.72 -10.75
CA THR A 20 9.89 -12.29 -9.99
C THR A 20 9.73 -11.68 -8.60
N HIS A 21 10.76 -11.01 -8.07
CA HIS A 21 10.76 -10.45 -6.73
C HIS A 21 11.10 -8.95 -6.73
N SER A 22 10.47 -8.22 -5.83
CA SER A 22 10.80 -6.85 -5.46
C SER A 22 11.60 -6.82 -4.16
N ALA A 23 11.87 -5.62 -3.64
CA ALA A 23 12.29 -5.46 -2.25
C ALA A 23 11.30 -6.17 -1.30
N GLY A 24 11.74 -6.47 -0.08
CA GLY A 24 10.89 -7.00 0.97
C GLY A 24 10.02 -5.92 1.62
N THR A 25 9.31 -6.33 2.66
CA THR A 25 8.48 -5.44 3.47
C THR A 25 9.29 -4.24 3.98
N THR A 26 8.63 -3.08 3.98
CA THR A 26 9.24 -1.81 4.41
C THR A 26 9.76 -1.95 5.85
N PRO A 27 11.03 -1.62 6.13
CA PRO A 27 11.55 -1.65 7.50
C PRO A 27 10.74 -0.76 8.44
N GLY A 28 10.33 -1.28 9.60
CA GLY A 28 9.50 -0.53 10.55
C GLY A 28 8.11 -0.18 10.03
N ILE A 29 7.55 -1.01 9.14
CA ILE A 29 6.24 -0.76 8.50
C ILE A 29 5.13 -0.45 9.53
N LYS A 30 5.14 -1.10 10.69
CA LYS A 30 4.18 -0.87 11.77
C LYS A 30 4.25 0.57 12.28
N GLU A 31 5.45 1.02 12.60
CA GLU A 31 5.71 2.35 13.13
C GLU A 31 5.38 3.42 12.10
N VAL A 32 5.77 3.19 10.83
CA VAL A 32 5.43 4.08 9.71
C VAL A 32 3.92 4.17 9.52
N PHE A 33 3.21 3.04 9.51
CA PHE A 33 1.75 3.01 9.35
C PHE A 33 1.04 3.74 10.49
N ILE A 34 1.38 3.42 11.75
CA ILE A 34 0.76 4.05 12.92
C ILE A 34 1.05 5.55 12.96
N GLY A 35 2.30 5.95 12.66
CA GLY A 35 2.69 7.36 12.56
C GLY A 35 1.89 8.11 11.52
N ARG A 36 1.78 7.55 10.30
CA ARG A 36 0.98 8.12 9.21
C ARG A 36 -0.50 8.23 9.58
N CYS A 37 -1.06 7.23 10.25
CA CYS A 37 -2.45 7.25 10.71
C CYS A 37 -2.73 8.41 11.67
N TRP A 38 -1.88 8.62 12.68
CA TRP A 38 -2.04 9.74 13.61
C TRP A 38 -1.81 11.09 12.94
N GLN A 39 -0.81 11.18 12.06
CA GLN A 39 -0.55 12.38 11.30
C GLN A 39 -1.74 12.75 10.42
N TYR A 40 -2.30 11.79 9.68
CA TYR A 40 -3.47 12.00 8.83
C TYR A 40 -4.66 12.50 9.64
N GLN A 41 -4.96 11.89 10.79
CA GLN A 41 -6.05 12.36 11.65
C GLN A 41 -5.87 13.82 12.06
N SER A 42 -4.66 14.20 12.50
CA SER A 42 -4.33 15.57 12.91
C SER A 42 -4.49 16.59 11.78
N ILE A 43 -4.04 16.27 10.56
CA ILE A 43 -4.18 17.21 9.42
C ILE A 43 -5.60 17.20 8.84
N SER A 44 -6.31 16.07 8.92
CA SER A 44 -7.66 15.93 8.39
C SER A 44 -8.69 16.74 9.17
N GLU A 45 -8.47 16.98 10.47
CA GLU A 45 -9.39 17.75 11.33
C GLU A 45 -9.72 19.13 10.75
N HIS A 46 -8.72 19.77 10.15
CA HIS A 46 -8.80 21.07 9.52
C HIS A 46 -9.06 21.03 8.00
N ASN A 47 -9.24 19.84 7.42
CA ASN A 47 -9.49 19.71 6.00
C ASN A 47 -10.85 20.33 5.61
N LYS A 48 -10.87 21.05 4.48
CA LYS A 48 -12.07 21.70 3.92
C LYS A 48 -13.12 20.66 3.47
N LEU A 49 -12.68 19.45 3.14
CA LEU A 49 -13.48 18.36 2.60
C LEU A 49 -13.88 17.41 3.74
N PRO A 50 -15.15 17.43 4.21
CA PRO A 50 -15.61 16.60 5.32
C PRO A 50 -15.47 15.09 5.08
N GLU A 51 -15.39 14.67 3.82
CA GLU A 51 -15.12 13.29 3.39
C GLU A 51 -13.73 12.78 3.77
N LEU A 52 -12.75 13.67 3.95
CA LEU A 52 -11.39 13.30 4.33
C LEU A 52 -11.18 13.26 5.85
N LYS A 53 -12.13 13.80 6.64
CA LYS A 53 -12.07 13.81 8.10
C LYS A 53 -12.29 12.42 8.67
N VAL A 54 -11.39 11.98 9.53
CA VAL A 54 -11.41 10.65 10.13
C VAL A 54 -11.10 10.71 11.62
N ASN A 55 -11.73 9.80 12.36
CA ASN A 55 -11.40 9.50 13.75
C ASN A 55 -11.40 7.98 13.89
N ILE A 56 -10.20 7.40 13.99
CA ILE A 56 -9.99 5.96 13.93
C ILE A 56 -8.91 5.52 14.90
N ASN A 57 -9.09 4.33 15.47
CA ASN A 57 -8.06 3.74 16.32
C ASN A 57 -6.93 3.17 15.45
N CYS A 58 -5.83 3.92 15.34
CA CYS A 58 -4.68 3.55 14.50
C CYS A 58 -4.07 2.20 14.84
N THR A 59 -4.05 1.81 16.12
CA THR A 59 -3.53 0.50 16.54
C THR A 59 -4.42 -0.63 16.05
N LYS A 60 -5.74 -0.49 16.18
CA LYS A 60 -6.69 -1.50 15.65
C LYS A 60 -6.67 -1.55 14.13
N LEU A 61 -6.54 -0.40 13.49
CA LEU A 61 -6.44 -0.31 12.03
C LEU A 61 -5.18 -1.01 11.51
N TRP A 62 -4.03 -0.81 12.19
CA TRP A 62 -2.80 -1.55 11.91
C TRP A 62 -3.00 -3.05 12.04
N LEU A 63 -3.63 -3.52 13.13
CA LEU A 63 -3.87 -4.95 13.32
C LEU A 63 -4.73 -5.53 12.18
N ALA A 64 -5.81 -4.85 11.80
CA ALA A 64 -6.64 -5.27 10.68
C ALA A 64 -5.87 -5.33 9.35
N PHE A 65 -4.99 -4.36 9.08
CA PHE A 65 -4.13 -4.36 7.90
C PHE A 65 -3.09 -5.49 7.94
N TYR A 66 -2.43 -5.68 9.09
CA TYR A 66 -1.43 -6.70 9.32
C TYR A 66 -2.00 -8.11 9.12
N ASP A 67 -3.17 -8.38 9.70
CA ASP A 67 -3.85 -9.68 9.62
C ASP A 67 -4.27 -10.05 8.18
N SER A 68 -4.34 -9.08 7.27
CA SER A 68 -4.63 -9.33 5.86
C SER A 68 -3.53 -10.11 5.16
N PHE A 69 -2.26 -9.96 5.55
CA PHE A 69 -1.15 -10.54 4.80
C PHE A 69 -0.07 -11.23 5.65
N ALA A 70 0.05 -10.90 6.94
CA ALA A 70 1.08 -11.48 7.80
C ALA A 70 0.88 -12.99 7.98
N PHE A 71 1.99 -13.73 8.04
CA PHE A 71 2.02 -15.20 8.13
C PHE A 71 1.33 -15.95 6.98
N LYS A 72 0.98 -15.27 5.88
CA LYS A 72 0.33 -15.88 4.71
C LYS A 72 1.30 -16.04 3.55
N ASP A 73 1.06 -17.05 2.74
CA ASP A 73 1.67 -17.16 1.42
C ASP A 73 1.14 -16.00 0.54
N PRO A 74 2.01 -15.15 -0.04
CA PRO A 74 1.60 -14.07 -0.93
C PRO A 74 0.63 -14.50 -2.05
N CYS A 75 0.74 -15.74 -2.54
CA CYS A 75 -0.13 -16.27 -3.60
C CYS A 75 -1.54 -16.65 -3.13
N THR A 76 -1.79 -16.66 -1.81
CA THR A 76 -3.11 -16.96 -1.23
C THR A 76 -3.89 -15.72 -0.80
N VAL A 77 -3.25 -14.55 -0.73
CA VAL A 77 -3.88 -13.31 -0.28
C VAL A 77 -4.72 -12.70 -1.40
N GLY A 78 -6.01 -12.52 -1.12
CA GLY A 78 -6.99 -11.94 -2.04
C GLY A 78 -7.66 -10.68 -1.51
N VAL A 79 -8.71 -10.24 -2.20
CA VAL A 79 -9.52 -9.08 -1.81
C VAL A 79 -10.21 -9.28 -0.46
N ASP A 80 -10.70 -10.50 -0.20
CA ASP A 80 -11.43 -10.82 1.03
C ASP A 80 -10.57 -10.71 2.30
N ASP A 81 -9.27 -10.97 2.19
CA ASP A 81 -8.33 -10.82 3.30
C ASP A 81 -8.19 -9.37 3.79
N TYR A 82 -8.39 -8.40 2.89
CA TYR A 82 -8.32 -6.98 3.19
C TYR A 82 -9.66 -6.40 3.67
N LYS A 83 -10.75 -7.17 3.61
CA LYS A 83 -12.09 -6.65 3.89
C LYS A 83 -12.23 -6.02 5.28
N THR A 84 -11.72 -6.67 6.32
CA THR A 84 -11.77 -6.14 7.70
C THR A 84 -11.07 -4.77 7.81
N PHE A 85 -9.92 -4.61 7.14
CA PHE A 85 -9.20 -3.34 7.10
C PHE A 85 -10.03 -2.24 6.40
N PHE A 86 -10.60 -2.54 5.23
CA PHE A 86 -11.42 -1.59 4.48
C PHE A 86 -12.79 -1.30 5.11
N ASP A 87 -13.38 -2.25 5.84
CA ASP A 87 -14.61 -2.03 6.60
C ASP A 87 -14.40 -1.03 7.74
N MET A 88 -13.20 -0.98 8.32
CA MET A 88 -12.84 0.04 9.32
C MET A 88 -12.64 1.43 8.70
N LEU A 89 -12.24 1.48 7.42
CA LEU A 89 -12.00 2.71 6.66
C LEU A 89 -13.28 3.28 6.06
N HIS A 90 -14.35 2.47 5.95
CA HIS A 90 -15.66 2.81 5.38
C HIS A 90 -16.38 3.93 6.14
N THR A 91 -15.85 5.13 5.96
CA THR A 91 -16.49 6.42 6.21
C THR A 91 -16.80 7.11 4.86
N SER A 92 -16.63 6.39 3.74
CA SER A 92 -16.62 6.94 2.38
C SER A 92 -17.91 7.71 2.05
N ARG A 93 -17.78 9.04 2.17
CA ARG A 93 -18.62 10.01 1.48
C ARG A 93 -18.03 10.17 0.08
N LYS A 94 -18.89 10.24 -0.94
CA LYS A 94 -18.48 10.34 -2.35
C LYS A 94 -17.53 11.54 -2.54
N ILE A 95 -16.25 11.27 -2.83
CA ILE A 95 -15.25 12.28 -3.20
C ILE A 95 -15.64 12.84 -4.57
N LYS A 96 -15.99 14.12 -4.65
CA LYS A 96 -16.55 14.72 -5.87
C LYS A 96 -15.49 15.15 -6.89
N ASN A 97 -14.25 15.36 -6.44
CA ASN A 97 -13.17 15.93 -7.26
C ASN A 97 -11.97 14.97 -7.32
N ALA A 98 -12.24 13.69 -7.53
CA ALA A 98 -11.19 12.68 -7.63
C ALA A 98 -10.36 12.88 -8.90
N LEU A 99 -9.04 12.87 -8.77
CA LEU A 99 -8.09 12.91 -9.88
C LEU A 99 -7.33 11.59 -9.96
N PHE A 100 -7.43 10.95 -11.12
CA PHE A 100 -6.76 9.68 -11.39
C PHE A 100 -5.52 9.91 -12.24
N TRP A 101 -4.49 9.10 -12.02
CA TRP A 101 -3.23 9.20 -12.74
C TRP A 101 -2.67 7.82 -13.07
N SER A 102 -1.91 7.74 -14.16
CA SER A 102 -1.15 6.55 -14.56
C SER A 102 0.12 7.01 -15.25
N GLY A 103 1.27 6.61 -14.71
CA GLY A 103 2.59 7.04 -15.22
C GLY A 103 2.93 8.53 -15.02
N LEU A 104 2.09 9.28 -14.29
CA LEU A 104 2.22 10.74 -14.07
C LEU A 104 2.13 11.12 -12.59
N HIS A 105 2.52 10.23 -11.67
CA HIS A 105 2.44 10.43 -10.21
C HIS A 105 2.95 11.82 -9.81
N ASP A 106 4.23 12.11 -10.10
CA ASP A 106 4.90 13.31 -9.60
C ASP A 106 4.23 14.60 -10.12
N LEU A 107 3.86 14.64 -11.40
CA LEU A 107 3.16 15.78 -11.99
C LEU A 107 1.80 16.03 -11.32
N VAL A 108 1.05 14.97 -11.05
CA VAL A 108 -0.29 15.08 -10.48
C VAL A 108 -0.20 15.44 -9.00
N THR A 109 0.77 14.89 -8.26
CA THR A 109 1.05 15.29 -6.88
C THR A 109 1.43 16.78 -6.79
N ASP A 110 2.30 17.28 -7.67
CA ASP A 110 2.66 18.70 -7.71
C ASP A 110 1.45 19.58 -8.05
N PHE A 111 0.58 19.12 -8.94
CA PHE A 111 -0.65 19.82 -9.30
C PHE A 111 -1.64 19.91 -8.14
N THR A 112 -1.93 18.80 -7.44
CA THR A 112 -2.88 18.80 -6.31
C THR A 112 -2.33 19.48 -5.07
N PHE A 113 -1.01 19.55 -4.91
CA PHE A 113 -0.39 20.36 -3.86
C PHE A 113 -0.73 21.86 -3.99
N ILE A 114 -0.83 22.37 -5.22
CA ILE A 114 -1.18 23.77 -5.51
C ILE A 114 -2.71 23.93 -5.63
N ASN A 115 -3.41 22.89 -6.07
CA ASN A 115 -4.84 22.89 -6.37
C ASN A 115 -5.59 21.91 -5.45
N ASP A 116 -5.85 22.36 -4.22
CA ASP A 116 -6.45 21.56 -3.15
C ASP A 116 -7.94 21.22 -3.37
N ASP A 117 -8.51 21.63 -4.50
CA ASP A 117 -9.85 21.23 -4.93
C ASP A 117 -9.87 19.79 -5.47
N TYR A 118 -8.73 19.24 -5.92
CA TYR A 118 -8.62 17.87 -6.43
C TYR A 118 -8.01 16.93 -5.39
N ILE A 119 -8.56 15.73 -5.32
CA ILE A 119 -8.11 14.67 -4.40
C ILE A 119 -7.55 13.53 -5.23
N VAL A 120 -6.29 13.17 -5.03
CA VAL A 120 -5.76 11.89 -5.53
C VAL A 120 -5.99 10.77 -4.53
N LEU A 121 -5.78 9.51 -4.94
CA LEU A 121 -5.94 8.37 -4.02
C LEU A 121 -5.05 8.53 -2.78
N GLU A 122 -3.84 9.05 -2.97
CA GLU A 122 -2.84 9.29 -1.93
C GLU A 122 -3.26 10.32 -0.87
N ASP A 123 -4.25 11.17 -1.17
CA ASP A 123 -4.82 12.16 -0.24
C ASP A 123 -5.93 11.56 0.65
N THR A 124 -6.40 10.34 0.34
CA THR A 124 -7.34 9.60 1.20
C THR A 124 -6.59 8.94 2.35
N LEU A 125 -7.29 8.59 3.45
CA LEU A 125 -6.64 7.88 4.56
C LEU A 125 -5.96 6.60 4.07
N THR A 126 -6.63 5.80 3.24
CA THR A 126 -6.09 4.54 2.71
C THR A 126 -4.83 4.78 1.89
N GLY A 127 -4.88 5.72 0.94
CA GLY A 127 -3.72 6.05 0.12
C GLY A 127 -2.58 6.61 0.95
N TYR A 128 -2.86 7.55 1.86
CA TYR A 128 -1.85 8.15 2.75
C TYR A 128 -1.12 7.11 3.59
N LEU A 129 -1.84 6.13 4.13
CA LEU A 129 -1.26 5.04 4.91
C LEU A 129 -0.31 4.19 4.07
N LEU A 130 -0.74 3.78 2.88
CA LEU A 130 -0.08 2.74 2.08
C LEU A 130 0.88 3.28 1.02
N ASN A 131 0.85 4.58 0.72
CA ASN A 131 1.63 5.18 -0.37
C ASN A 131 3.14 4.94 -0.18
N ASN A 132 3.81 4.50 -1.25
CA ASN A 132 5.24 4.16 -1.25
C ASN A 132 5.67 3.11 -0.21
N LEU A 133 4.72 2.33 0.33
CA LEU A 133 5.04 1.17 1.16
C LEU A 133 5.06 -0.08 0.31
N ASN A 134 5.91 -1.01 0.71
CA ASN A 134 5.94 -2.37 0.22
C ASN A 134 5.70 -3.33 1.39
N TRP A 135 4.90 -4.37 1.17
CA TRP A 135 4.56 -5.35 2.20
C TRP A 135 4.24 -6.72 1.61
N CYS A 136 4.62 -7.76 2.34
CA CYS A 136 4.20 -9.13 2.10
C CYS A 136 4.40 -9.99 3.35
N GLY A 137 3.61 -11.06 3.43
CA GLY A 137 3.74 -12.08 4.46
C GLY A 137 4.98 -12.95 4.25
N GLY A 138 5.43 -13.57 5.33
CA GLY A 138 6.54 -14.50 5.32
C GLY A 138 6.47 -15.48 6.48
N THR A 139 7.48 -16.33 6.56
CA THR A 139 7.65 -17.30 7.65
C THR A 139 8.56 -16.78 8.77
N ASP A 140 8.96 -15.50 8.70
CA ASP A 140 9.77 -14.88 9.74
C ASP A 140 8.97 -14.77 11.05
N ALA A 141 9.65 -14.54 12.17
CA ALA A 141 9.03 -14.54 13.49
C ALA A 141 7.93 -13.47 13.67
N ASP A 142 8.02 -12.37 12.91
CA ASP A 142 7.03 -11.29 12.86
C ASP A 142 5.99 -11.48 11.74
N GLY A 143 6.02 -12.59 11.02
CA GLY A 143 5.08 -12.93 9.95
C GLY A 143 5.29 -12.14 8.67
N LEU A 144 6.37 -11.37 8.56
CA LEU A 144 6.71 -10.56 7.40
C LEU A 144 7.79 -11.25 6.55
N ASN A 145 7.98 -10.80 5.31
CA ASN A 145 9.19 -11.11 4.55
C ASN A 145 9.97 -9.82 4.29
N SER A 146 11.01 -9.59 5.09
CA SER A 146 11.85 -8.38 4.98
C SER A 146 12.85 -8.44 3.83
N THR A 147 13.08 -9.62 3.24
CA THR A 147 14.09 -9.81 2.19
C THR A 147 13.55 -9.48 0.81
N SER A 148 12.37 -10.01 0.48
CA SER A 148 11.79 -9.87 -0.86
C SER A 148 10.30 -10.14 -0.89
N CYS A 149 9.54 -9.41 -1.70
CA CYS A 149 8.15 -9.70 -1.99
C CYS A 149 7.96 -10.22 -3.42
N SER A 150 6.94 -11.06 -3.62
CA SER A 150 6.60 -11.60 -4.95
C SER A 150 5.96 -10.51 -5.82
N LYS A 151 6.49 -10.33 -7.04
CA LYS A 151 5.88 -9.47 -8.08
C LYS A 151 4.72 -10.16 -8.79
N THR A 152 4.75 -11.50 -8.89
CA THR A 152 3.71 -12.29 -9.57
C THR A 152 2.50 -12.52 -8.67
N CYS A 153 2.74 -12.73 -7.38
CA CYS A 153 1.71 -12.84 -6.33
C CYS A 153 1.76 -11.62 -5.44
N ASN A 154 1.51 -10.45 -6.04
CA ASN A 154 1.64 -9.18 -5.37
C ASN A 154 0.42 -8.91 -4.47
N VAL A 155 0.60 -9.09 -3.15
CA VAL A 155 -0.44 -8.86 -2.12
C VAL A 155 -0.93 -7.41 -2.03
N MET A 156 -0.18 -6.45 -2.56
CA MET A 156 -0.59 -5.05 -2.59
C MET A 156 -1.69 -4.84 -3.65
N THR A 157 -1.76 -5.69 -4.69
CA THR A 157 -2.76 -5.60 -5.76
C THR A 157 -4.20 -5.60 -5.24
N PRO A 158 -4.65 -6.58 -4.43
CA PRO A 158 -6.01 -6.56 -3.88
C PRO A 158 -6.27 -5.34 -2.98
N ALA A 159 -5.29 -4.89 -2.20
CA ALA A 159 -5.42 -3.69 -1.37
C ALA A 159 -5.62 -2.42 -2.22
N TRP A 160 -4.79 -2.20 -3.24
CA TRP A 160 -4.94 -1.05 -4.15
C TRP A 160 -6.20 -1.13 -5.00
N THR A 161 -6.68 -2.33 -5.31
CA THR A 161 -7.97 -2.54 -5.98
C THR A 161 -9.14 -2.05 -5.11
N LEU A 162 -9.15 -2.41 -3.83
CA LEU A 162 -10.15 -1.94 -2.88
C LEU A 162 -10.05 -0.42 -2.67
N ALA A 163 -8.85 0.11 -2.44
CA ALA A 163 -8.61 1.55 -2.27
C ALA A 163 -9.12 2.37 -3.45
N SER A 164 -8.80 1.94 -4.68
CA SER A 164 -9.26 2.62 -5.90
C SER A 164 -10.78 2.57 -6.04
N SER A 165 -11.45 1.55 -5.50
CA SER A 165 -12.92 1.41 -5.56
C SER A 165 -13.66 2.35 -4.60
N GLU A 166 -12.98 2.84 -3.56
CA GLU A 166 -13.53 3.83 -2.61
C GLU A 166 -13.69 5.20 -3.27
N VAL A 167 -12.84 5.51 -4.26
CA VAL A 167 -12.84 6.77 -5.00
C VAL A 167 -13.65 6.59 -6.29
N ARG A 168 -14.81 7.25 -6.41
CA ARG A 168 -15.63 7.22 -7.63
C ARG A 168 -15.79 8.60 -8.25
N VAL A 169 -15.45 8.72 -9.53
CA VAL A 169 -15.90 9.84 -10.38
C VAL A 169 -17.40 9.68 -10.62
N ARG A 170 -18.13 10.80 -10.61
CA ARG A 170 -19.55 10.82 -10.98
C ARG A 170 -19.72 10.88 -12.48
#